data_AF-A0A645A9K5-F1
#
_entry.id   AF-A0A645A9K5-F1
#
_cell.length_a   1.000
_cell.length_b   1.000
_cell.length_c   1.000
_cell.angle_alpha   90.00
_cell.angle_beta   90.00
_cell.angle_gamma   90.00
#
_symmetry.space_group_name_H-M   'P 1'
#
loop_
_entity.id
_entity.type
_entity.pdbx_description
1 polymer ?
#
loop_
_entity_poly.entity_id
_entity_poly.type
_entity_poly.pdbx_seq_one_letter_code
_entity_poly.pdbx_strand_id
1 'polypeptide(L)'
;MDASGTNNQYWTIYTKDITSASYAALWAQLIVDGDAIAQQYETQYGKPLEYTYMASLTNSEGVMEFPENNGGVELFWRFTQMAITELDDGDQVVSAVDESLNGPTLGLCSGSKLDNVNNGLTINWVTGLEPYTAFKACDYVYPIKGSDNPAGARLFILFMLGGDDGQSGCLNAFNAIGKWSIRDDFVFDKTPYTAEEVNLKNPDFEDIYSFYPDVKAYWIYWRSLAPST
;
A
#
# COMPACT_ATOMS: atom_id res chain seq x y z
N MET A 1 20.95 1.71 -0.02
CA MET A 1 22.14 2.50 -0.41
C MET A 1 21.70 3.69 -1.25
N ASP A 2 22.36 4.84 -1.16
CA ASP A 2 22.08 5.96 -2.08
C ASP A 2 22.76 5.74 -3.45
N ALA A 3 22.53 6.65 -4.39
CA ALA A 3 23.10 6.59 -5.74
C ALA A 3 24.64 6.65 -5.78
N SER A 4 25.30 6.96 -4.65
CA SER A 4 26.76 6.93 -4.50
C SER A 4 27.29 5.62 -3.90
N GLY A 5 26.42 4.67 -3.57
CA GLY A 5 26.79 3.43 -2.89
C GLY A 5 27.01 3.61 -1.39
N THR A 6 26.57 4.72 -0.80
CA THR A 6 26.66 4.95 0.64
C THR A 6 25.40 4.44 1.32
N ASN A 7 25.53 3.63 2.38
CA ASN A 7 24.37 3.19 3.15
C ASN A 7 23.91 4.27 4.13
N ASN A 8 23.04 5.15 3.66
CA ASN A 8 22.39 6.20 4.45
C ASN A 8 20.99 5.78 4.96
N GLN A 9 20.66 4.49 4.93
CA GLN A 9 19.37 4.00 5.39
C GLN A 9 19.27 4.12 6.91
N TYR A 10 18.34 4.96 7.38
CA TYR A 10 18.10 5.17 8.81
C TYR A 10 17.08 4.18 9.40
N TRP A 11 16.05 3.85 8.62
CA TRP A 11 14.95 2.99 9.06
C TRP A 11 15.17 1.53 8.65
N THR A 12 14.94 0.60 9.58
CA THR A 12 14.74 -0.82 9.26
C THR A 12 13.36 -0.98 8.63
N ILE A 13 13.28 -1.67 7.48
CA ILE A 13 12.04 -1.80 6.71
C ILE A 13 11.59 -3.27 6.67
N TYR A 14 10.36 -3.50 7.12
CA TYR A 14 9.65 -4.75 6.91
C TYR A 14 8.48 -4.54 5.94
N THR A 15 8.26 -5.49 5.06
CA THR A 15 7.14 -5.45 4.13
C THR A 15 6.63 -6.85 3.84
N LYS A 16 5.42 -6.95 3.30
CA LYS A 16 4.98 -8.17 2.63
C LYS A 16 5.53 -8.20 1.21
N ASP A 17 5.60 -9.38 0.60
CA ASP A 17 5.89 -9.54 -0.83
C ASP A 17 5.15 -8.49 -1.70
N ILE A 18 5.96 -7.60 -2.29
CA ILE A 18 5.51 -6.51 -3.16
C ILE A 18 4.88 -7.04 -4.45
N THR A 19 5.24 -8.24 -4.88
CA THR A 19 4.67 -8.86 -6.10
C THR A 19 3.24 -9.36 -5.87
N SER A 20 2.73 -9.32 -4.64
CA SER A 20 1.33 -9.62 -4.36
C SER A 20 0.39 -8.53 -4.90
N ALA A 21 -0.87 -8.91 -5.15
CA ALA A 21 -1.80 -8.08 -5.93
C ALA A 21 -1.98 -6.66 -5.37
N SER A 22 -2.24 -6.55 -4.06
CA SER A 22 -2.50 -5.27 -3.39
C SER A 22 -1.28 -4.35 -3.33
N TYR A 23 -0.08 -4.92 -3.17
CA TYR A 23 1.14 -4.13 -3.00
C TYR A 23 1.69 -3.68 -4.35
N ALA A 24 1.62 -4.53 -5.38
CA ALA A 24 1.94 -4.11 -6.74
C ALA A 24 0.97 -3.02 -7.21
N ALA A 25 -0.31 -3.08 -6.84
CA ALA A 25 -1.28 -2.02 -7.13
C ALA A 25 -0.96 -0.70 -6.40
N LEU A 26 -0.50 -0.74 -5.14
CA LEU A 26 -0.06 0.45 -4.42
C LEU A 26 1.11 1.14 -5.14
N TRP A 27 2.12 0.38 -5.54
CA TRP A 27 3.27 0.91 -6.26
C TRP A 27 2.90 1.41 -7.67
N ALA A 28 1.99 0.73 -8.36
CA ALA A 28 1.44 1.19 -9.62
C ALA A 28 0.72 2.55 -9.46
N GLN A 29 -0.06 2.74 -8.39
CA GLN A 29 -0.68 4.05 -8.10
C GLN A 29 0.38 5.15 -7.90
N LEU A 30 1.46 4.87 -7.15
CA LEU A 30 2.54 5.84 -6.96
C LEU A 30 3.19 6.24 -8.29
N ILE A 31 3.27 5.33 -9.26
CA ILE A 31 3.77 5.58 -10.62
C ILE A 31 2.78 6.41 -11.43
N VAL A 32 1.47 6.12 -11.33
CA VAL A 32 0.41 6.96 -11.92
C VAL A 32 0.53 8.39 -11.42
N ASP A 33 0.75 8.57 -10.11
CA ASP A 33 0.89 9.88 -9.47
C ASP A 33 2.32 10.44 -9.51
N GLY A 34 3.15 10.00 -10.47
CA GLY A 34 4.59 10.31 -10.50
C GLY A 34 4.93 11.80 -10.53
N ASP A 35 4.11 12.62 -11.19
CA ASP A 35 4.28 14.08 -11.21
C ASP A 35 4.03 14.69 -9.82
N ALA A 36 3.00 14.22 -9.10
CA ALA A 36 2.71 14.67 -7.74
C ALA A 36 3.82 14.26 -6.76
N ILE A 37 4.39 13.06 -6.94
CA ILE A 37 5.55 12.59 -6.16
C ILE A 37 6.77 13.48 -6.40
N ALA A 38 7.07 13.81 -7.66
CA ALA A 38 8.19 14.70 -8.00
C ALA A 38 7.99 16.12 -7.45
N GLN A 39 6.77 16.67 -7.58
CA GLN A 39 6.41 17.99 -7.04
C GLN A 39 6.54 18.02 -5.52
N GLN A 40 6.11 16.97 -4.83
CA GLN A 40 6.21 16.91 -3.37
C GLN A 40 7.66 16.79 -2.90
N TYR A 41 8.51 16.06 -3.63
CA TYR A 41 9.95 16.05 -3.36
C TYR A 41 10.55 17.46 -3.45
N GLU A 42 10.24 18.21 -4.50
CA GLU A 42 10.73 19.58 -4.67
C GLU A 42 10.20 20.52 -3.59
N THR A 43 8.94 20.37 -3.19
CA THR A 43 8.32 21.12 -2.09
C THR A 43 9.03 20.86 -0.76
N GLN A 44 9.35 19.61 -0.47
CA GLN A 44 9.98 19.21 0.79
C GLN A 44 11.46 19.59 0.87
N TYR A 45 12.21 19.47 -0.22
CA TYR A 45 13.67 19.60 -0.23
C TYR A 45 14.19 20.85 -0.94
N GLY A 46 13.32 21.65 -1.57
CA GLY A 46 13.68 22.89 -2.25
C GLY A 46 14.52 22.71 -3.51
N LYS A 47 14.53 21.50 -4.10
CA LYS A 47 15.26 21.18 -5.33
C LYS A 47 14.54 20.11 -6.15
N PRO A 48 14.69 20.11 -7.49
CA PRO A 48 14.09 19.08 -8.33
C PRO A 48 14.50 17.67 -7.95
N LEU A 49 13.60 16.70 -8.16
CA LEU A 49 13.90 15.29 -8.01
C LEU A 49 14.91 14.85 -9.07
N GLU A 50 15.96 14.18 -8.63
CA GLU A 50 16.94 13.53 -9.51
C GLU A 50 16.48 12.11 -9.85
N TYR A 51 16.38 11.80 -11.14
CA TYR A 51 15.98 10.49 -11.66
C TYR A 51 17.21 9.60 -11.89
N THR A 52 17.41 8.64 -11.00
CA THR A 52 18.59 7.75 -10.98
C THR A 52 18.30 6.38 -11.59
N TYR A 53 17.03 5.97 -11.66
CA TYR A 53 16.65 4.67 -12.25
C TYR A 53 16.88 4.57 -13.76
N MET A 54 17.03 5.70 -14.46
CA MET A 54 17.13 5.73 -15.93
C MET A 54 18.26 4.87 -16.48
N ALA A 55 19.37 4.72 -15.74
CA ALA A 55 20.48 3.86 -16.14
C ALA A 55 20.17 2.35 -16.04
N SER A 56 19.15 2.00 -15.26
CA SER A 56 18.67 0.63 -15.00
C SER A 56 17.28 0.39 -15.62
N LEU A 57 16.76 1.35 -16.38
CA LEU A 57 15.50 1.24 -17.08
C LEU A 57 15.71 0.38 -18.33
N THR A 58 14.97 -0.72 -18.43
CA THR A 58 15.12 -1.71 -19.52
C THR A 58 13.77 -1.98 -20.16
N ASN A 59 13.15 -0.91 -20.66
CA ASN A 59 11.82 -0.99 -21.26
C ASN A 59 11.79 -1.95 -22.45
N SER A 60 10.78 -2.81 -22.49
CA SER A 60 10.46 -3.66 -23.62
C SER A 60 8.98 -3.51 -23.96
N GLU A 61 8.65 -3.35 -25.23
CA GLU A 61 7.27 -3.12 -25.64
C GLU A 61 6.35 -4.27 -25.16
N GLY A 62 5.31 -3.94 -24.40
CA GLY A 62 4.35 -4.89 -23.83
C GLY A 62 4.84 -5.69 -22.60
N VAL A 63 6.07 -5.48 -22.11
CA VAL A 63 6.60 -6.07 -20.87
C VAL A 63 7.63 -5.12 -20.24
N MET A 64 7.43 -4.70 -18.99
CA MET A 64 8.33 -3.79 -18.27
C MET A 64 8.38 -2.38 -18.89
N GLU A 65 7.24 -1.70 -19.05
CA GLU A 65 7.18 -0.34 -19.61
C GLU A 65 6.94 0.72 -18.53
N PHE A 66 8.02 1.24 -17.95
CA PHE A 66 7.92 2.38 -17.06
C PHE A 66 8.17 3.71 -17.78
N PRO A 67 7.41 4.77 -17.45
CA PRO A 67 7.63 6.09 -18.02
C PRO A 67 8.99 6.64 -17.60
N GLU A 68 9.64 7.40 -18.49
CA GLU A 68 10.86 8.15 -18.17
C GLU A 68 10.55 9.37 -17.29
N ASN A 69 11.52 9.79 -16.46
CA ASN A 69 11.42 10.96 -15.58
C ASN A 69 10.18 11.01 -14.68
N ASN A 70 9.66 9.84 -14.28
CA ASN A 70 8.52 9.73 -13.36
C ASN A 70 8.96 9.59 -11.89
N GLY A 71 8.36 10.40 -11.01
CA GLY A 71 8.72 10.44 -9.58
C GLY A 71 8.34 9.17 -8.80
N GLY A 72 7.24 8.51 -9.17
CA GLY A 72 6.82 7.24 -8.58
C GLY A 72 7.77 6.10 -8.95
N VAL A 73 8.24 6.07 -10.20
CA VAL A 73 9.25 5.11 -10.66
C VAL A 73 10.57 5.32 -9.92
N GLU A 74 11.01 6.56 -9.72
CA GLU A 74 12.22 6.86 -8.93
C GLU A 74 12.07 6.45 -7.47
N LEU A 75 10.91 6.70 -6.85
CA LEU A 75 10.64 6.24 -5.49
C LEU A 75 10.69 4.71 -5.40
N PHE A 76 10.06 4.02 -6.35
CA PHE A 76 10.05 2.56 -6.42
C PHE A 76 11.46 1.99 -6.62
N TRP A 77 12.23 2.56 -7.55
CA TRP A 77 13.64 2.23 -7.75
C TRP A 77 14.42 2.34 -6.45
N ARG A 78 14.39 3.50 -5.78
CA ARG A 78 15.10 3.70 -4.50
C ARG A 78 14.67 2.69 -3.45
N PHE A 79 13.38 2.40 -3.37
CA PHE A 79 12.86 1.38 -2.45
C PHE A 79 13.44 0.00 -2.76
N THR A 80 13.54 -0.40 -4.03
CA THR A 80 14.19 -1.68 -4.40
C THR A 80 15.67 -1.74 -4.00
N GLN A 81 16.35 -0.61 -3.83
CA GLN A 81 17.76 -0.53 -3.41
C GLN A 81 17.97 -0.50 -1.88
N MET A 82 16.89 -0.55 -1.10
CA MET A 82 16.95 -0.59 0.36
C MET A 82 17.22 -2.01 0.88
N ALA A 83 17.82 -2.10 2.06
CA ALA A 83 17.83 -3.33 2.85
C ALA A 83 16.42 -3.52 3.43
N ILE A 84 15.70 -4.50 2.91
CA ILE A 84 14.29 -4.79 3.22
C ILE A 84 14.17 -6.25 3.61
N THR A 85 13.42 -6.52 4.68
CA THR A 85 13.00 -7.87 5.06
C THR A 85 11.57 -8.09 4.60
N GLU A 86 11.39 -9.03 3.66
CA GLU A 86 10.07 -9.48 3.24
C GLU A 86 9.56 -10.56 4.20
N LEU A 87 8.29 -10.43 4.62
CA LEU A 87 7.59 -11.32 5.52
C LEU A 87 6.32 -11.87 4.85
N ASP A 88 5.80 -12.98 5.36
CA ASP A 88 4.72 -13.73 4.70
C ASP A 88 3.36 -13.03 4.85
N ASP A 89 3.14 -12.35 5.97
CA ASP A 89 1.89 -11.68 6.26
C ASP A 89 2.05 -10.36 7.04
N GLY A 90 0.96 -9.59 7.09
CA GLY A 90 0.95 -8.29 7.75
C GLY A 90 0.97 -8.35 9.28
N ASP A 91 0.61 -9.47 9.91
CA ASP A 91 0.74 -9.62 11.36
C ASP A 91 2.22 -9.76 11.74
N GLN A 92 2.99 -10.54 10.98
CA GLN A 92 4.45 -10.61 11.13
C GLN A 92 5.11 -9.23 10.92
N VAL A 93 4.64 -8.43 9.96
CA VAL A 93 5.15 -7.07 9.75
C VAL A 93 4.93 -6.20 10.98
N VAL A 94 3.72 -6.16 11.56
CA VAL A 94 3.49 -5.33 12.75
C VAL A 94 4.17 -5.88 14.00
N SER A 95 4.34 -7.19 14.13
CA SER A 95 5.18 -7.78 15.19
C SER A 95 6.63 -7.33 15.07
N ALA A 96 7.20 -7.33 13.87
CA ALA A 96 8.56 -6.85 13.66
C ALA A 96 8.73 -5.35 13.96
N VAL A 97 7.70 -4.54 13.70
CA VAL A 97 7.65 -3.12 14.09
C VAL A 97 7.58 -2.96 15.62
N ASP A 98 6.71 -3.71 16.29
CA ASP A 98 6.60 -3.70 17.76
C ASP A 98 7.94 -4.07 18.42
N GLU A 99 8.60 -5.13 17.91
CA GLU A 99 9.88 -5.59 18.44
C GLU A 99 11.03 -4.59 18.21
N SER A 100 11.06 -3.92 17.04
CA SER A 100 12.03 -2.86 16.70
C SER A 100 13.50 -3.20 17.03
N LEU A 101 13.90 -4.48 16.97
CA LEU A 101 15.19 -4.96 17.48
C LEU A 101 16.41 -4.33 16.80
N ASN A 102 16.24 -3.88 15.56
CA ASN A 102 17.31 -3.34 14.71
C ASN A 102 17.23 -1.81 14.58
N GLY A 103 16.68 -1.12 15.58
CA GLY A 103 16.57 0.34 15.63
C GLY A 103 15.23 0.87 15.11
N PRO A 104 15.17 2.15 14.70
CA PRO A 104 13.94 2.76 14.21
C PRO A 104 13.36 1.93 13.05
N THR A 105 12.12 1.48 13.18
CA THR A 105 11.52 0.49 12.27
C THR A 105 10.23 1.00 11.63
N LEU A 106 10.05 0.75 10.34
CA LEU A 106 8.81 0.96 9.60
C LEU A 106 8.33 -0.34 8.96
N GLY A 107 7.02 -0.54 8.98
CA GLY A 107 6.36 -1.68 8.36
C GLY A 107 5.37 -1.23 7.28
N LEU A 108 5.45 -1.84 6.09
CA LEU A 108 4.45 -1.64 5.05
C LEU A 108 3.43 -2.78 5.07
N CYS A 109 2.24 -2.51 5.58
CA CYS A 109 1.13 -3.47 5.63
C CYS A 109 -0.24 -2.79 5.54
N SER A 110 -1.32 -3.59 5.46
CA SER A 110 -2.69 -3.06 5.46
C SER A 110 -3.02 -2.40 6.81
N GLY A 111 -3.74 -1.27 6.78
CA GLY A 111 -4.18 -0.56 7.98
C GLY A 111 -4.97 -1.44 8.96
N SER A 112 -5.67 -2.48 8.48
CA SER A 112 -6.38 -3.44 9.34
C SER A 112 -5.48 -4.17 10.34
N LYS A 113 -4.16 -4.17 10.13
CA LYS A 113 -3.18 -4.79 11.04
C LYS A 113 -2.92 -3.98 12.30
N LEU A 114 -3.35 -2.72 12.33
CA LEU A 114 -3.34 -1.90 13.54
C LEU A 114 -4.25 -2.47 14.64
N ASP A 115 -5.22 -3.31 14.32
CA ASP A 115 -6.06 -3.96 15.34
C ASP A 115 -5.25 -4.84 16.32
N ASN A 116 -4.01 -5.20 15.97
CA ASN A 116 -3.08 -5.88 16.87
C ASN A 116 -2.66 -5.06 18.10
N VAL A 117 -2.97 -3.75 18.18
CA VAL A 117 -2.87 -3.01 19.46
C VAL A 117 -3.76 -3.63 20.54
N ASN A 118 -4.88 -4.26 20.17
CA ASN A 118 -5.74 -5.01 21.08
C ASN A 118 -5.06 -6.30 21.59
N ASN A 119 -4.02 -6.77 20.90
CA ASN A 119 -3.17 -7.88 21.32
C ASN A 119 -1.94 -7.42 22.12
N GLY A 120 -1.84 -6.13 22.43
CA GLY A 120 -0.77 -5.55 23.25
C GLY A 120 0.44 -5.04 22.46
N LEU A 121 0.39 -5.02 21.13
CA LEU A 121 1.47 -4.46 20.31
C LEU A 121 1.54 -2.93 20.45
N THR A 122 2.76 -2.40 20.52
CA THR A 122 3.09 -0.98 20.53
C THR A 122 3.41 -0.53 19.10
N ILE A 123 2.35 -0.30 18.33
CA ILE A 123 2.42 0.11 16.92
C ILE A 123 1.54 1.34 16.67
N ASN A 124 1.84 2.10 15.63
CA ASN A 124 1.10 3.30 15.27
C ASN A 124 1.08 3.48 13.74
N TRP A 125 0.04 4.15 13.23
CA TRP A 125 -0.03 4.51 11.81
C TRP A 125 0.77 5.78 11.56
N VAL A 126 1.65 5.77 10.56
CA VAL A 126 2.16 6.99 9.94
C VAL A 126 0.99 7.73 9.28
N THR A 127 0.84 9.03 9.53
CA THR A 127 -0.28 9.85 9.02
C THR A 127 0.24 11.15 8.40
N GLY A 128 -0.58 11.80 7.58
CA GLY A 128 -0.30 13.12 7.01
C GLY A 128 0.91 13.20 6.07
N LEU A 129 1.36 12.10 5.46
CA LEU A 129 2.34 12.18 4.39
C LEU A 129 1.70 12.78 3.14
N GLU A 130 2.48 13.54 2.40
CA GLU A 130 2.12 14.10 1.10
C GLU A 130 2.86 13.34 -0.01
N PRO A 131 2.27 13.19 -1.22
CA PRO A 131 0.93 13.64 -1.60
C PRO A 131 -0.20 12.79 -0.96
N TYR A 132 0.12 11.62 -0.43
CA TYR A 132 -0.75 10.79 0.39
C TYR A 132 0.08 9.77 1.18
N THR A 133 -0.47 9.28 2.30
CA THR A 133 0.20 8.24 3.11
C THR A 133 -0.09 6.84 2.59
N ALA A 134 -1.33 6.59 2.17
CA ALA A 134 -1.79 5.32 1.68
C ALA A 134 -2.97 5.51 0.72
N PHE A 135 -3.25 4.50 -0.10
CA PHE A 135 -4.48 4.45 -0.89
C PHE A 135 -5.59 3.66 -0.17
N LYS A 136 -6.85 3.93 -0.50
CA LYS A 136 -8.01 3.24 0.07
C LYS A 136 -8.16 1.85 -0.54
N ALA A 137 -7.92 0.83 0.27
CA ALA A 137 -8.22 -0.56 -0.10
C ALA A 137 -9.65 -0.90 0.36
N CYS A 138 -10.59 -0.93 -0.58
CA CYS A 138 -11.96 -1.36 -0.30
C CYS A 138 -12.07 -2.89 -0.35
N ASP A 139 -12.71 -3.48 0.66
CA ASP A 139 -13.06 -4.90 0.66
C ASP A 139 -14.34 -5.10 -0.17
N TYR A 140 -14.25 -5.93 -1.21
CA TYR A 140 -15.37 -6.19 -2.11
C TYR A 140 -15.90 -7.63 -1.97
N VAL A 141 -17.22 -7.78 -2.09
CA VAL A 141 -17.90 -9.07 -2.19
C VAL A 141 -18.74 -9.12 -3.46
N TYR A 142 -18.55 -10.18 -4.25
CA TYR A 142 -19.21 -10.33 -5.55
C TYR A 142 -19.89 -11.70 -5.66
N PRO A 143 -21.10 -11.79 -6.24
CA PRO A 143 -21.64 -13.06 -6.71
C PRO A 143 -20.85 -13.53 -7.94
N ILE A 144 -20.38 -14.77 -7.92
CA ILE A 144 -19.67 -15.36 -9.07
C ILE A 144 -20.67 -15.68 -10.19
N LYS A 145 -20.30 -15.39 -11.44
CA LYS A 145 -21.11 -15.73 -12.62
C LYS A 145 -21.36 -17.24 -12.66
N GLY A 146 -22.63 -17.61 -12.81
CA GLY A 146 -23.04 -19.02 -12.82
C GLY A 146 -23.20 -19.65 -11.44
N SER A 147 -23.26 -18.86 -10.36
CA SER A 147 -23.63 -19.36 -9.03
C SER A 147 -24.97 -20.10 -9.06
N ASP A 148 -25.04 -21.25 -8.39
CA ASP A 148 -26.25 -22.07 -8.26
C ASP A 148 -27.37 -21.38 -7.45
N ASN A 149 -27.02 -20.37 -6.64
CA ASN A 149 -27.98 -19.62 -5.83
C ASN A 149 -27.70 -18.11 -5.85
N PRO A 150 -27.96 -17.42 -6.98
CA PRO A 150 -27.67 -16.00 -7.12
C PRO A 150 -28.56 -15.13 -6.22
N ALA A 151 -29.78 -15.59 -5.90
CA ALA A 151 -30.66 -14.89 -4.97
C ALA A 151 -30.13 -14.95 -3.52
N GLY A 152 -29.72 -16.13 -3.08
CA GLY A 152 -29.09 -16.33 -1.78
C GLY A 152 -27.79 -15.55 -1.63
N ALA A 153 -26.95 -15.52 -2.66
CA ALA A 153 -25.72 -14.72 -2.66
C ALA A 153 -26.01 -13.22 -2.47
N ARG A 154 -27.01 -12.68 -3.18
CA ARG A 154 -27.43 -11.27 -3.02
C ARG A 154 -27.97 -10.98 -1.63
N LEU A 155 -28.79 -11.87 -1.06
CA LEU A 155 -29.30 -11.73 0.30
C LEU A 155 -28.17 -11.78 1.34
N PHE A 156 -27.17 -12.65 1.14
CA PHE A 156 -26.03 -12.75 2.03
C PHE A 156 -25.15 -11.48 1.96
N ILE A 157 -24.94 -10.93 0.77
CA ILE A 157 -24.26 -9.64 0.61
C ILE A 157 -25.04 -8.54 1.33
N LEU A 158 -26.37 -8.46 1.13
CA LEU A 158 -27.21 -7.49 1.83
C LEU A 158 -27.09 -7.63 3.36
N PHE A 159 -27.09 -8.87 3.87
CA PHE A 159 -26.87 -9.15 5.29
C PHE A 159 -25.49 -8.69 5.78
N MET A 160 -24.41 -8.93 5.01
CA MET A 160 -23.07 -8.43 5.34
C MET A 160 -23.01 -6.90 5.39
N LEU A 161 -23.77 -6.22 4.53
CA LEU A 161 -23.87 -4.76 4.47
C LEU A 161 -24.82 -4.16 5.52
N GLY A 162 -25.29 -4.96 6.48
CA GLY A 162 -26.15 -4.50 7.57
C GLY A 162 -27.65 -4.50 7.24
N GLY A 163 -28.06 -5.08 6.12
CA GLY A 163 -29.45 -4.98 5.65
C GLY A 163 -29.74 -3.61 5.03
N ASP A 164 -31.02 -3.34 4.79
CA ASP A 164 -31.44 -2.04 4.23
C ASP A 164 -31.17 -0.89 5.21
N ASP A 165 -31.25 -1.15 6.51
CA ASP A 165 -31.13 -0.19 7.61
C ASP A 165 -29.72 -0.09 8.23
N GLY A 166 -28.77 -0.90 7.76
CA GLY A 166 -27.42 -0.96 8.33
C GLY A 166 -27.32 -1.65 9.70
N GLN A 167 -28.45 -2.08 10.29
CA GLN A 167 -28.55 -2.63 11.65
C GLN A 167 -28.98 -4.10 11.68
N SER A 168 -29.82 -4.51 10.74
CA SER A 168 -30.43 -5.85 10.70
C SER A 168 -29.46 -6.96 10.27
N GLY A 169 -28.28 -6.59 9.79
CA GLY A 169 -27.23 -7.50 9.32
C GLY A 169 -26.03 -7.65 10.26
N CYS A 170 -24.87 -8.00 9.70
CA CYS A 170 -23.63 -8.19 10.47
C CYS A 170 -22.55 -7.13 10.22
N LEU A 171 -22.91 -5.95 9.71
CA LEU A 171 -21.93 -4.91 9.35
C LEU A 171 -21.03 -4.51 10.54
N ASN A 172 -21.57 -4.49 11.76
CA ASN A 172 -20.81 -4.17 12.97
C ASN A 172 -19.64 -5.15 13.24
N ALA A 173 -19.69 -6.37 12.70
CA ALA A 173 -18.59 -7.34 12.82
C ALA A 173 -17.31 -6.86 12.11
N PHE A 174 -17.43 -5.92 11.16
CA PHE A 174 -16.30 -5.33 10.44
C PHE A 174 -15.78 -4.04 11.08
N ASN A 175 -16.43 -3.52 12.13
CA ASN A 175 -15.93 -2.39 12.90
C ASN A 175 -14.68 -2.82 13.68
N ALA A 176 -13.51 -2.50 13.15
CA ALA A 176 -12.18 -2.84 13.65
C ALA A 176 -11.21 -1.68 13.36
N ILE A 177 -10.09 -1.61 14.10
CA ILE A 177 -9.11 -0.54 13.92
C ILE A 177 -8.50 -0.63 12.52
N GLY A 178 -8.34 0.52 11.87
CA GLY A 178 -7.81 0.63 10.52
C GLY A 178 -8.84 0.36 9.42
N LYS A 179 -10.13 0.39 9.77
CA LYS A 179 -11.25 0.25 8.84
C LYS A 179 -12.21 1.43 8.96
N TRP A 180 -12.86 1.75 7.86
CA TRP A 180 -13.95 2.73 7.80
C TRP A 180 -15.18 2.11 7.16
N SER A 181 -16.35 2.58 7.57
CA SER A 181 -17.61 2.13 7.01
C SER A 181 -17.74 2.62 5.57
N ILE A 182 -18.34 1.77 4.72
CA ILE A 182 -18.74 2.16 3.35
C ILE A 182 -20.14 2.79 3.32
N ARG A 183 -20.83 2.85 4.46
CA ARG A 183 -22.17 3.42 4.60
C ARG A 183 -22.11 4.72 5.38
N ASP A 184 -22.84 5.72 4.91
CA ASP A 184 -22.93 7.03 5.58
C ASP A 184 -23.85 7.00 6.81
N ASP A 185 -24.75 6.02 6.90
CA ASP A 185 -25.71 5.84 8.00
C ASP A 185 -25.24 4.84 9.08
N PHE A 186 -24.02 4.32 8.98
CA PHE A 186 -23.42 3.42 9.95
C PHE A 186 -21.96 3.82 10.21
N VAL A 187 -21.60 4.15 11.45
CA VAL A 187 -20.27 4.62 11.81
C VAL A 187 -19.40 3.48 12.32
N PHE A 188 -18.16 3.39 11.84
CA PHE A 188 -17.10 2.61 12.49
C PHE A 188 -16.33 3.53 13.42
N ASP A 189 -16.39 3.26 14.72
CA ASP A 189 -15.89 4.13 15.80
C ASP A 189 -14.61 3.60 16.46
N LYS A 190 -14.10 2.44 16.05
CA LYS A 190 -12.87 1.87 16.61
C LYS A 190 -11.59 2.49 16.06
N THR A 191 -11.59 2.91 14.79
CA THR A 191 -10.40 3.52 14.18
C THR A 191 -10.20 4.93 14.75
N PRO A 192 -9.04 5.23 15.38
CA PRO A 192 -8.84 6.52 16.04
C PRO A 192 -8.41 7.64 15.08
N TYR A 193 -8.30 7.36 13.78
CA TYR A 193 -7.92 8.32 12.73
C TYR A 193 -9.04 8.49 11.71
N THR A 194 -9.21 9.71 11.21
CA THR A 194 -10.04 9.94 10.02
C THR A 194 -9.28 9.58 8.74
N ALA A 195 -10.02 9.37 7.65
CA ALA A 195 -9.40 9.13 6.34
C ALA A 195 -8.59 10.35 5.86
N GLU A 196 -9.00 11.55 6.27
CA GLU A 196 -8.35 12.82 5.98
C GLU A 196 -7.06 12.98 6.79
N GLU A 197 -7.05 12.64 8.07
CA GLU A 197 -5.84 12.68 8.92
C GLU A 197 -4.77 11.72 8.40
N VAL A 198 -5.18 10.51 8.00
CA VAL A 198 -4.26 9.56 7.36
C VAL A 198 -3.82 10.06 5.98
N ASN A 199 -4.55 10.98 5.34
CA ASN A 199 -4.37 11.39 3.95
C ASN A 199 -4.48 10.19 2.98
N LEU A 200 -5.69 9.63 2.87
CA LEU A 200 -5.98 8.47 2.02
C LEU A 200 -6.39 8.86 0.60
N LYS A 201 -5.66 8.35 -0.39
CA LYS A 201 -5.97 8.48 -1.83
C LYS A 201 -6.97 7.43 -2.30
N ASN A 202 -7.95 7.82 -3.11
CA ASN A 202 -8.76 6.83 -3.85
C ASN A 202 -7.91 6.23 -4.99
N PRO A 203 -7.86 4.90 -5.15
CA PRO A 203 -7.11 4.26 -6.24
C PRO A 203 -7.72 4.57 -7.63
N ASP A 204 -6.86 4.88 -8.60
CA ASP A 204 -7.20 5.04 -10.01
C ASP A 204 -7.04 3.69 -10.71
N PHE A 205 -7.99 2.77 -10.46
CA PHE A 205 -7.85 1.37 -10.88
C PHE A 205 -7.60 1.19 -12.38
N GLU A 206 -8.19 2.02 -13.23
CA GLU A 206 -7.99 1.95 -14.69
C GLU A 206 -6.51 2.14 -15.06
N ASP A 207 -5.87 3.16 -14.50
CA ASP A 207 -4.46 3.46 -14.75
C ASP A 207 -3.52 2.52 -13.97
N ILE A 208 -3.91 2.07 -12.77
CA ILE A 208 -3.15 1.05 -12.02
C ILE A 208 -2.97 -0.22 -12.87
N TYR A 209 -3.99 -0.64 -13.62
CA TYR A 209 -3.94 -1.86 -14.41
C TYR A 209 -2.86 -1.83 -15.49
N SER A 210 -2.47 -0.66 -16.00
CA SER A 210 -1.40 -0.57 -17.01
C SER A 210 -0.01 -0.82 -16.42
N PHE A 211 0.23 -0.45 -15.16
CA PHE A 211 1.56 -0.59 -14.53
C PHE A 211 1.69 -1.80 -13.62
N TYR A 212 0.58 -2.40 -13.18
CA TYR A 212 0.59 -3.52 -12.24
C TYR A 212 1.50 -4.69 -12.64
N PRO A 213 1.51 -5.19 -13.90
CA PRO A 213 2.43 -6.26 -14.30
C PRO A 213 3.89 -5.82 -14.25
N ASP A 214 4.16 -4.57 -14.65
CA ASP A 214 5.51 -4.01 -14.75
C ASP A 214 6.13 -3.78 -13.38
N VAL A 215 5.34 -3.37 -12.39
CA VAL A 215 5.78 -3.30 -10.99
C VAL A 215 6.33 -4.63 -10.51
N LYS A 216 5.66 -5.74 -10.83
CA LYS A 216 6.15 -7.07 -10.40
C LYS A 216 7.44 -7.45 -11.11
N ALA A 217 7.49 -7.23 -12.42
CA ALA A 217 8.65 -7.57 -13.23
C ALA A 217 9.88 -6.74 -12.81
N TYR A 218 9.70 -5.43 -12.65
CA TYR A 218 10.75 -4.54 -12.15
C TYR A 218 11.11 -4.77 -10.70
N TRP A 219 10.19 -5.17 -9.81
CA TRP A 219 10.54 -5.59 -8.45
C TRP A 219 11.59 -6.70 -8.49
N ILE A 220 11.30 -7.79 -9.20
CA ILE A 220 12.19 -8.95 -9.30
C ILE A 220 13.53 -8.54 -9.93
N TYR A 221 13.48 -7.80 -11.05
CA TYR A 221 14.67 -7.38 -11.76
C TYR A 221 15.54 -6.43 -10.92
N TRP A 222 15.00 -5.33 -10.42
CA TRP A 222 15.78 -4.33 -9.68
C TRP A 222 16.22 -4.79 -8.30
N ARG A 223 15.46 -5.67 -7.63
CA ARG A 223 15.94 -6.35 -6.41
C ARG A 223 17.13 -7.26 -6.69
N SER A 224 17.21 -7.87 -7.87
CA SER A 224 18.39 -8.66 -8.26
C SER A 224 19.65 -7.81 -8.50
N LEU A 225 19.48 -6.51 -8.76
CA LEU A 225 20.58 -5.54 -8.90
C LEU A 225 20.96 -4.89 -7.57
N ALA A 226 20.09 -5.00 -6.56
CA ALA A 226 20.30 -4.35 -5.28
C ALA A 226 21.59 -4.87 -4.64
N PRO A 227 22.37 -3.99 -3.98
CA PRO A 227 23.57 -4.42 -3.28
C PRO A 227 23.24 -5.54 -2.31
N SER A 228 23.95 -6.67 -2.42
CA SER A 228 23.83 -7.76 -1.46
C SER A 228 24.10 -7.22 -0.06
N THR A 229 23.14 -7.41 0.85
CA THR A 229 23.28 -7.15 2.28
C THR A 229 24.49 -7.88 2.86
#